data_AF-A0A6B2BYD8-F1
#
_entry.id   AF-A0A6B2BYD8-F1
#
_cell.length_a   1.000
_cell.length_b   1.000
_cell.length_c   1.000
_cell.angle_alpha   90.00
_cell.angle_beta   90.00
_cell.angle_gamma   90.00
#
_symmetry.space_group_name_H-M   'P 1'
#
loop_
_entity.id
_entity.type
_entity.pdbx_description
1 polymer ?
#
loop_
_entity_poly.entity_id
_entity_poly.type
_entity_poly.pdbx_seq_one_letter_code
_entity_poly.pdbx_strand_id
1 'polypeptide(L)'
;MLDPAHIWLAIETEEDKKRAEEIKQKTLDVLPYKTIEKEYNMLKQYLVLHELQIGRIEGKNYDIIAGELEIDGLVFKVNGFIPTVTLGADHFKRLLEYLTKDIHPKRFVKVKIMYCCKDQPVWVEVRGRYGETAIGVIAPKRKD
;
A
#
# COMPACT_ATOMS: atom_id res chain seq x y z
N MET A 1 -13.21 0.38 -9.31
CA MET A 1 -12.86 1.78 -9.65
C MET A 1 -11.36 1.91 -9.86
N LEU A 2 -10.94 2.14 -11.10
CA LEU A 2 -9.58 2.58 -11.41
C LEU A 2 -9.48 4.09 -11.19
N ASP A 3 -8.39 4.54 -10.59
CA ASP A 3 -8.18 5.98 -10.43
C ASP A 3 -7.83 6.64 -11.79
N PRO A 4 -8.11 7.94 -11.96
CA PRO A 4 -7.87 8.63 -13.23
C PRO A 4 -6.41 8.56 -13.71
N ALA A 5 -5.45 8.49 -12.79
CA ALA A 5 -4.03 8.39 -13.12
C ALA A 5 -3.58 6.94 -13.42
N HIS A 6 -4.47 5.95 -13.29
CA HIS A 6 -4.21 4.52 -13.52
C HIS A 6 -3.08 3.95 -12.63
N ILE A 7 -2.93 4.51 -11.43
CA ILE A 7 -1.95 4.15 -10.41
C ILE A 7 -2.54 3.16 -9.40
N TRP A 8 -3.83 3.23 -9.09
CA TRP A 8 -4.50 2.29 -8.20
C TRP A 8 -5.88 1.88 -8.68
N LEU A 9 -6.30 0.69 -8.25
CA LEU A 9 -7.56 0.04 -8.56
C LEU A 9 -8.21 -0.43 -7.25
N ALA A 10 -9.39 0.07 -6.91
CA ALA A 10 -10.25 -0.52 -5.89
C ALA A 10 -11.22 -1.52 -6.55
N ILE A 11 -11.34 -2.72 -6.00
CA ILE A 11 -12.14 -3.80 -6.60
C ILE A 11 -13.59 -3.70 -6.12
N GLU A 12 -14.49 -3.22 -6.98
CA GLU A 12 -15.91 -3.04 -6.63
C GLU A 12 -16.85 -3.70 -7.64
N THR A 13 -16.50 -3.64 -8.93
CA THR A 13 -17.30 -4.17 -10.02
C THR A 13 -16.78 -5.53 -10.50
N GLU A 14 -17.60 -6.27 -11.26
CA GLU A 14 -17.16 -7.52 -11.90
C GLU A 14 -16.02 -7.29 -12.91
N GLU A 15 -15.96 -6.12 -13.55
CA GLU A 15 -14.85 -5.76 -14.43
C GLU A 15 -13.56 -5.55 -13.65
N ASP A 16 -13.62 -4.85 -12.51
CA ASP A 16 -12.46 -4.70 -11.61
C ASP A 16 -11.97 -6.07 -11.12
N LYS A 17 -12.89 -6.99 -10.80
CA LYS A 17 -12.54 -8.35 -10.36
C LYS A 17 -11.79 -9.11 -11.44
N LYS A 18 -12.25 -9.07 -12.69
CA LYS A 18 -11.56 -9.72 -13.83
C LYS A 18 -10.15 -9.15 -13.99
N ARG A 19 -10.02 -7.82 -13.98
CA ARG A 19 -8.71 -7.15 -14.09
C ARG A 19 -7.79 -7.48 -12.92
N ALA A 20 -8.32 -7.48 -11.70
CA ALA A 20 -7.54 -7.85 -10.52
C ALA A 20 -7.09 -9.31 -10.59
N GLU A 21 -7.94 -10.23 -11.01
CA GLU A 21 -7.59 -11.64 -11.17
C GLU A 21 -6.47 -11.83 -12.21
N GLU A 22 -6.51 -11.12 -13.33
CA GLU A 22 -5.41 -11.13 -14.31
C GLU A 22 -4.09 -10.61 -13.73
N ILE A 23 -4.14 -9.56 -12.89
CA ILE A 23 -2.96 -9.04 -12.19
C ILE A 23 -2.46 -10.10 -11.19
N LYS A 24 -3.37 -10.70 -10.43
CA LYS A 24 -3.07 -11.69 -9.38
C LYS A 24 -2.35 -12.92 -9.94
N GLN A 25 -2.86 -13.47 -11.03
CA GLN A 25 -2.27 -14.63 -11.73
C GLN A 25 -0.85 -14.37 -12.23
N LYS A 26 -0.54 -13.11 -12.57
CA LYS A 26 0.80 -12.68 -13.02
C LYS A 26 1.71 -12.26 -11.86
N THR A 27 1.18 -12.11 -10.64
CA THR A 27 1.88 -11.50 -9.50
C THR A 27 1.73 -12.31 -8.23
N LEU A 28 0.67 -12.09 -7.46
CA LEU A 28 0.43 -12.68 -6.14
C LEU A 28 0.54 -14.22 -6.13
N ASP A 29 0.13 -14.89 -7.20
CA ASP A 29 0.09 -16.34 -7.28
C ASP A 29 1.44 -16.98 -7.66
N VAL A 30 2.38 -16.19 -8.21
CA VAL A 30 3.65 -16.71 -8.75
C VAL A 30 4.89 -16.08 -8.09
N LEU A 31 4.73 -14.93 -7.43
CA LEU A 31 5.83 -14.21 -6.78
C LEU A 31 5.75 -14.34 -5.25
N PRO A 32 6.89 -14.29 -4.54
CA PRO A 32 6.94 -14.46 -3.09
C PRO A 32 6.51 -13.17 -2.36
N TYR A 33 5.21 -12.86 -2.40
CA TYR A 33 4.65 -11.72 -1.69
C TYR A 33 4.81 -11.87 -0.18
N LYS A 34 5.39 -10.85 0.45
CA LYS A 34 5.40 -10.63 1.90
C LYS A 34 4.18 -9.83 2.32
N THR A 35 3.89 -9.86 3.62
CA THR A 35 2.75 -9.13 4.21
C THR A 35 3.20 -8.30 5.40
N ILE A 36 2.67 -7.07 5.50
CA ILE A 36 2.64 -6.29 6.74
C ILE A 36 1.18 -5.97 7.08
N GLU A 37 0.79 -6.19 8.34
CA GLU A 37 -0.52 -5.80 8.87
C GLU A 37 -0.36 -4.63 9.84
N LYS A 38 -1.20 -3.60 9.68
CA LYS A 38 -1.26 -2.44 10.56
C LYS A 38 -2.70 -2.02 10.81
N GLU A 39 -2.94 -1.39 11.96
CA GLU A 39 -4.20 -0.68 12.17
C GLU A 39 -4.25 0.58 11.30
N TYR A 40 -5.43 0.91 10.79
CA TYR A 40 -5.67 2.10 9.97
C TYR A 40 -5.15 3.39 10.66
N ASN A 41 -5.33 3.52 11.98
CA ASN A 41 -4.87 4.68 12.73
C ASN A 41 -3.33 4.79 12.80
N MET A 42 -2.62 3.67 12.80
CA MET A 42 -1.15 3.69 12.74
C MET A 42 -0.67 4.11 11.36
N LEU A 43 -1.35 3.67 10.29
CA LEU A 43 -1.00 4.06 8.92
C LEU A 43 -1.19 5.55 8.66
N LYS A 44 -2.15 6.21 9.32
CA LYS A 44 -2.37 7.65 9.20
C LYS A 44 -1.12 8.50 9.48
N GLN A 45 -0.25 8.03 10.38
CA GLN A 45 1.00 8.73 10.71
C GLN A 45 1.97 8.80 9.51
N TYR A 46 1.86 7.88 8.55
CA TYR A 46 2.70 7.83 7.35
C TYR A 46 2.08 8.59 6.17
N LEU A 47 0.81 9.01 6.26
CA LEU A 47 0.11 9.70 5.18
C LEU A 47 0.49 11.19 5.05
N VAL A 48 1.40 11.68 5.90
CA VAL A 48 2.01 13.01 5.82
C VAL A 48 3.30 13.02 4.98
N LEU A 49 3.80 11.83 4.63
CA LEU A 49 5.03 11.66 3.85
C LEU A 49 4.75 11.95 2.38
N HIS A 50 5.80 12.21 1.60
CA HIS A 50 5.70 12.31 0.15
C HIS A 50 5.77 10.91 -0.49
N GLU A 51 6.64 10.06 0.06
CA GLU A 51 6.74 8.65 -0.31
C GLU A 51 6.51 7.76 0.89
N LEU A 52 5.74 6.69 0.69
CA LEU A 52 5.62 5.59 1.64
C LEU A 52 6.49 4.43 1.16
N GLN A 53 7.39 3.97 2.00
CA GLN A 53 8.33 2.91 1.64
C GLN A 53 8.15 1.71 2.56
N ILE A 54 8.27 0.50 2.00
CA ILE A 54 8.24 -0.75 2.75
C ILE A 54 9.54 -1.49 2.47
N GLY A 55 10.22 -1.93 3.52
CA GLY A 55 11.56 -2.50 3.42
C GLY A 55 12.17 -2.69 4.79
N ARG A 56 13.50 -2.74 4.88
CA ARG A 56 14.21 -3.07 6.12
C ARG A 56 15.27 -2.02 6.44
N ILE A 57 15.58 -1.89 7.73
CA ILE A 57 16.79 -1.19 8.16
C ILE A 57 17.96 -2.17 8.04
N GLU A 58 19.12 -1.67 7.58
CA GLU A 58 20.35 -2.45 7.54
C GLU A 58 20.64 -3.13 8.89
N GLY A 59 20.96 -4.42 8.84
CA GLY A 59 21.17 -5.23 10.05
C GLY A 59 19.89 -5.71 10.77
N LYS A 60 18.68 -5.38 10.29
CA LYS A 60 17.41 -5.95 10.80
C LYS A 60 16.88 -7.07 9.91
N ASN A 61 16.24 -8.06 10.53
CA ASN A 61 15.65 -9.23 9.87
C ASN A 61 14.13 -9.14 9.68
N TYR A 62 13.53 -7.98 9.96
CA TYR A 62 12.11 -7.73 9.76
C TYR A 62 11.90 -6.47 8.90
N ASP A 63 10.82 -6.50 8.12
CA ASP A 63 10.41 -5.36 7.30
C ASP A 63 9.52 -4.40 8.12
N ILE A 64 9.62 -3.11 7.83
CA ILE A 64 8.85 -2.02 8.42
C ILE A 64 8.31 -1.09 7.33
N ILE A 65 7.38 -0.22 7.73
CA ILE A 65 6.94 0.92 6.93
C ILE A 65 7.78 2.13 7.37
N ALA A 66 8.32 2.84 6.39
CA ALA A 66 9.02 4.11 6.54
C ALA A 66 8.60 5.02 5.37
N GLY A 67 9.37 6.06 5.09
CA GLY A 67 9.16 6.86 3.90
C GLY A 67 10.07 8.06 3.82
N GLU A 68 9.78 8.92 2.84
CA GLU A 68 10.54 10.13 2.56
C GLU A 68 9.63 11.35 2.76
N LEU A 69 10.17 12.36 3.41
CA LEU A 69 9.55 13.68 3.58
C LEU A 69 10.44 14.71 2.90
N GLU A 70 9.88 15.47 1.96
CA GLU A 70 10.57 16.60 1.34
C GLU A 70 10.13 17.91 1.99
N ILE A 71 11.09 18.73 2.42
CA ILE A 71 10.84 20.09 2.96
C ILE A 71 11.88 21.01 2.34
N ASP A 72 11.44 22.07 1.65
CA ASP A 72 12.30 23.06 1.00
C ASP A 72 13.39 22.43 0.10
N GLY A 73 13.04 21.34 -0.62
CA GLY A 73 13.95 20.59 -1.49
C GLY A 73 14.93 19.65 -0.77
N LEU A 74 14.85 19.55 0.56
CA LEU A 74 15.63 18.59 1.35
C LEU A 74 14.82 17.32 1.61
N VAL A 75 15.40 16.16 1.27
CA VAL A 75 14.77 14.86 1.47
C VAL A 75 15.21 14.24 2.80
N PHE A 76 14.26 14.07 3.71
CA PHE A 76 14.42 13.42 5.00
C PHE A 76 13.95 11.97 4.91
N LYS A 77 14.80 11.03 5.34
CA LYS A 77 14.50 9.59 5.38
C LYS A 77 15.23 8.90 6.51
N VAL A 78 14.76 7.70 6.89
CA VAL A 78 15.40 6.88 7.91
C VAL A 78 16.78 6.43 7.42
N ASN A 79 17.83 6.76 8.18
CA ASN A 79 19.20 6.38 7.82
C ASN A 79 19.36 4.85 7.81
N GLY A 80 20.06 4.32 6.80
CA GLY A 80 20.25 2.88 6.61
C GLY A 80 18.99 2.11 6.21
N PHE A 81 17.90 2.79 5.83
CA PHE A 81 16.70 2.12 5.32
C PHE A 81 16.88 1.69 3.86
N ILE A 82 16.58 0.42 3.60
CA ILE A 82 16.67 -0.21 2.28
C ILE A 82 15.23 -0.53 1.83
N PRO A 83 14.64 0.27 0.93
CA PRO A 83 13.27 0.07 0.46
C PRO A 83 13.19 -1.16 -0.47
N THR A 84 12.22 -2.03 -0.20
CA THR A 84 11.81 -3.11 -1.11
C THR A 84 10.82 -2.60 -2.15
N VAL A 85 9.90 -1.72 -1.71
CA VAL A 85 8.93 -1.04 -2.56
C VAL A 85 8.69 0.38 -2.06
N THR A 86 8.44 1.28 -3.00
CA THR A 86 8.12 2.69 -2.75
C THR A 86 6.79 3.01 -3.41
N LEU A 87 5.90 3.70 -2.69
CA LEU A 87 4.60 4.15 -3.16
C LEU A 87 4.52 5.68 -3.05
N GLY A 88 3.83 6.32 -3.99
CA GLY A 88 3.42 7.72 -3.79
C GLY A 88 2.41 7.79 -2.64
N ALA A 89 2.74 8.51 -1.58
CA ALA A 89 1.93 8.52 -0.36
C ALA A 89 0.52 9.09 -0.59
N ASP A 90 0.38 10.10 -1.46
CA ASP A 90 -0.92 10.65 -1.85
C ASP A 90 -1.82 9.63 -2.57
N HIS A 91 -1.25 8.84 -3.48
CA HIS A 91 -2.00 7.79 -4.17
C HIS A 91 -2.42 6.69 -3.19
N PHE A 92 -1.51 6.29 -2.30
CA PHE A 92 -1.82 5.31 -1.25
C PHE A 92 -2.90 5.83 -0.29
N LYS A 93 -2.84 7.11 0.10
CA LYS A 93 -3.85 7.77 0.93
C LYS A 93 -5.23 7.73 0.27
N ARG A 94 -5.33 8.13 -0.99
CA ARG A 94 -6.60 8.13 -1.74
C ARG A 94 -7.18 6.72 -1.86
N LEU A 95 -6.33 5.74 -2.19
CA LEU A 95 -6.76 4.34 -2.21
C LEU A 95 -7.29 3.90 -0.83
N LEU A 96 -6.54 4.19 0.23
CA LEU A 96 -6.91 3.75 1.58
C LEU A 96 -8.19 4.43 2.09
N GLU A 97 -8.35 5.72 1.81
CA GLU A 97 -9.59 6.46 2.09
C GLU A 97 -10.78 5.85 1.36
N TYR A 98 -10.58 5.47 0.10
CA TYR A 98 -11.62 4.85 -0.71
C TYR A 98 -12.00 3.46 -0.19
N LEU A 99 -11.01 2.58 0.08
CA LEU A 99 -11.24 1.23 0.62
C LEU A 99 -11.93 1.26 2.00
N THR A 100 -11.79 2.35 2.76
CA THR A 100 -12.34 2.47 4.11
C THR A 100 -13.55 3.43 4.21
N LYS A 101 -14.11 3.86 3.07
CA LYS A 101 -15.18 4.87 3.03
C LYS A 101 -16.44 4.44 3.80
N ASP A 102 -16.82 3.16 3.69
CA ASP A 102 -18.05 2.62 4.28
C ASP A 102 -17.81 1.84 5.58
N ILE A 103 -16.54 1.61 5.97
CA ILE A 103 -16.20 0.76 7.11
C ILE A 103 -16.15 1.57 8.42
N HIS A 104 -17.04 1.25 9.35
CA HIS A 104 -17.15 1.93 10.64
C HIS A 104 -17.19 0.94 11.83
N PRO A 105 -16.51 1.25 12.96
CA PRO A 105 -15.67 2.43 13.19
C PRO A 105 -14.22 2.21 12.71
N LYS A 106 -13.61 3.25 12.12
CA LYS A 106 -12.26 3.21 11.52
C LYS A 106 -11.14 2.74 12.46
N ARG A 107 -11.31 2.91 13.78
CA ARG A 107 -10.32 2.47 14.78
C ARG A 107 -10.11 0.96 14.85
N PHE A 108 -11.06 0.16 14.35
CA PHE A 108 -10.94 -1.29 14.31
C PHE A 108 -10.59 -1.82 12.92
N VAL A 109 -10.31 -0.92 11.97
CA VAL A 109 -9.93 -1.31 10.61
C VAL A 109 -8.50 -1.79 10.61
N LYS A 110 -8.32 -3.04 10.19
CA LYS A 110 -7.02 -3.65 9.93
C LYS A 110 -6.70 -3.52 8.45
N VAL A 111 -5.46 -3.18 8.15
CA VAL A 111 -4.95 -2.98 6.80
C VAL A 111 -3.79 -3.94 6.59
N LYS A 112 -3.99 -4.88 5.68
CA LYS A 112 -2.98 -5.85 5.25
C LYS A 112 -2.41 -5.38 3.93
N ILE A 113 -1.11 -5.13 3.92
CA ILE A 113 -0.36 -4.68 2.74
C ILE A 113 0.52 -5.85 2.28
N MET A 114 0.30 -6.31 1.05
CA MET A 114 1.05 -7.41 0.45
C MET A 114 1.96 -6.84 -0.65
N TYR A 115 3.26 -7.12 -0.57
CA TYR A 115 4.28 -6.55 -1.43
C TYR A 115 5.37 -7.58 -1.74
N CYS A 116 6.05 -7.45 -2.88
CA CYS A 116 7.12 -8.39 -3.28
C CYS A 116 8.43 -7.66 -3.61
N CYS A 117 8.43 -6.82 -4.63
CA CYS A 117 9.61 -6.11 -5.10
C CYS A 117 9.23 -4.82 -5.84
N LYS A 118 10.24 -3.99 -6.14
CA LYS A 118 10.12 -2.59 -6.58
C LYS A 118 9.18 -2.33 -7.77
N ASP A 119 8.99 -3.31 -8.66
CA ASP A 119 8.22 -3.15 -9.90
C ASP A 119 6.88 -3.89 -9.89
N GLN A 120 6.56 -4.54 -8.77
CA GLN A 120 5.36 -5.35 -8.65
C GLN A 120 4.25 -4.60 -7.91
N PRO A 121 2.98 -4.75 -8.33
CA PRO A 121 1.85 -4.12 -7.68
C PRO A 121 1.77 -4.47 -6.19
N VAL A 122 1.45 -3.49 -5.36
CA VAL A 122 1.16 -3.70 -3.94
C VAL A 122 -0.34 -3.91 -3.77
N TRP A 123 -0.69 -4.98 -3.09
CA TRP A 123 -2.09 -5.28 -2.77
C TRP A 123 -2.42 -4.78 -1.37
N VAL A 124 -3.58 -4.16 -1.23
CA VAL A 124 -4.08 -3.61 0.02
C VAL A 124 -5.43 -4.24 0.31
N GLU A 125 -5.51 -4.99 1.39
CA GLU A 125 -6.75 -5.56 1.90
C GLU A 125 -7.10 -4.86 3.21
N VAL A 126 -8.32 -4.31 3.30
CA VAL A 126 -8.85 -3.74 4.53
C VAL A 126 -9.94 -4.64 5.09
N ARG A 127 -9.94 -4.80 6.42
CA ARG A 127 -10.95 -5.58 7.14
C ARG A 127 -11.53 -4.76 8.29
N GLY A 128 -12.84 -4.60 8.27
CA GLY A 128 -13.63 -4.03 9.36
C GLY A 128 -13.86 -5.02 10.49
N ARG A 129 -14.43 -4.52 11.60
CA ARG A 129 -14.72 -5.33 12.78
C ARG A 129 -15.87 -6.31 12.54
N TYR A 130 -16.83 -5.95 11.69
CA TYR A 130 -18.06 -6.70 11.47
C TYR A 130 -18.01 -7.57 10.20
N GLY A 131 -16.81 -7.79 9.67
CA GLY A 131 -16.58 -8.65 8.50
C GLY A 131 -16.58 -7.90 7.18
N GLU A 132 -16.67 -6.57 7.18
CA GLU A 132 -16.53 -5.76 5.96
C GLU A 132 -15.13 -5.93 5.39
N THR A 133 -15.02 -6.20 4.10
CA THR A 133 -13.73 -6.31 3.42
C THR A 133 -13.72 -5.48 2.15
N ALA A 134 -12.60 -4.85 1.87
CA ALA A 134 -12.34 -4.23 0.58
C ALA A 134 -10.89 -4.47 0.16
N ILE A 135 -10.68 -4.63 -1.14
CA ILE A 135 -9.37 -4.94 -1.70
C ILE A 135 -9.07 -3.92 -2.78
N GLY A 136 -7.83 -3.45 -2.79
CA GLY A 136 -7.30 -2.64 -3.88
C GLY A 136 -5.87 -3.02 -4.22
N VAL A 137 -5.42 -2.51 -5.35
CA VAL A 137 -4.08 -2.71 -5.89
C VAL A 137 -3.52 -1.34 -6.22
N ILE A 138 -2.25 -1.09 -5.90
CA ILE A 138 -1.54 0.14 -6.23
C ILE A 138 -0.20 -0.18 -6.89
N ALA A 139 0.09 0.51 -7.98
CA ALA A 139 1.37 0.42 -8.67
C ALA A 139 2.47 1.09 -7.83
N PRO A 140 3.68 0.50 -7.77
CA PRO A 140 4.80 1.12 -7.11
C PRO A 140 5.30 2.35 -7.90
N LYS A 141 5.87 3.31 -7.17
CA LYS A 141 6.61 4.41 -7.78
C LYS A 141 7.91 3.84 -8.34
N ARG A 142 8.10 3.98 -9.66
CA ARG A 142 9.36 3.66 -10.31
C ARG A 142 10.33 4.81 -10.06
N LYS A 143 11.57 4.48 -9.67
CA LYS A 143 12.66 5.45 -9.71
C LYS A 143 13.14 5.50 -11.15
N ASP A 144 13.02 6.67 -11.78
CA ASP A 144 13.68 6.97 -13.05
C ASP A 144 15.21 6.97 -12.88
#